data_AF-A0A2M7X154-F1
#
_entry.id   AF-A0A2M7X154-F1
#
_cell.length_a   1.000
_cell.length_b   1.000
_cell.length_c   1.000
_cell.angle_alpha   90.00
_cell.angle_beta   90.00
_cell.angle_gamma   90.00
#
_symmetry.space_group_name_H-M   'P 1'
#
loop_
_entity.id
_entity.type
_entity.pdbx_description
1 polymer ?
#
loop_
_entity_poly.entity_id
_entity_poly.type
_entity_poly.pdbx_seq_one_letter_code
_entity_poly.pdbx_strand_id
1 'polypeptide(L)'
;MAKAKTAYVCSDCGAEYSKWAGQCTECGAWNVLAEVRLEKPNSGSFQGYAGKAGEAVPVLVLAAVSAAEEVRLSTHNGELDRVLGGGLVKGSVVLIGGEPGIGKSTLLLQVLASIAAEHSAIYVTGE
;
A
#
# COMPACT_ATOMS: atom_id res chain seq x y z
N MET A 1 5.03 -18.72 -5.29
CA MET A 1 3.65 -19.05 -4.88
C MET A 1 3.71 -20.07 -3.74
N ALA A 2 3.32 -19.68 -2.53
CA ALA A 2 3.47 -20.54 -1.35
C ALA A 2 2.43 -21.66 -1.38
N LYS A 3 2.89 -22.92 -1.37
CA LYS A 3 2.04 -24.12 -1.32
C LYS A 3 1.14 -24.06 -0.08
N ALA A 4 -0.16 -24.28 -0.24
CA ALA A 4 -1.08 -24.36 0.90
C ALA A 4 -0.70 -25.54 1.79
N LYS A 5 -0.71 -25.35 3.11
CA LYS A 5 -0.49 -26.44 4.07
C LYS A 5 -1.81 -27.20 4.24
N THR A 6 -1.76 -28.51 4.09
CA THR A 6 -2.86 -29.43 4.31
C THR A 6 -2.72 -30.07 5.70
N ALA A 7 -3.82 -30.17 6.45
CA ALA A 7 -3.92 -30.97 7.67
C ALA A 7 -5.01 -32.04 7.49
N TYR A 8 -4.97 -33.10 8.30
CA TYR A 8 -5.97 -34.17 8.30
C TYR A 8 -6.56 -34.28 9.70
N VAL A 9 -7.89 -34.19 9.82
CA VAL A 9 -8.59 -34.17 11.10
C VAL A 9 -9.51 -35.38 11.19
N CYS A 10 -9.44 -36.10 12.31
CA CYS A 10 -10.33 -37.21 12.60
C CYS A 10 -11.75 -36.69 12.89
N SER A 11 -12.76 -37.16 12.15
CA SER A 11 -14.16 -36.78 12.37
C SER A 11 -14.71 -37.19 13.73
N ASP A 12 -14.12 -38.23 14.34
CA ASP A 12 -14.69 -38.89 15.51
C ASP A 12 -14.08 -38.39 16.82
N CYS A 13 -12.75 -38.15 16.84
CA CYS A 13 -12.05 -37.68 18.04
C CYS A 13 -11.39 -36.31 17.89
N GLY A 14 -11.40 -35.71 16.70
CA GLY A 14 -10.80 -34.39 16.45
C GLY A 14 -9.27 -34.39 16.39
N ALA A 15 -8.61 -35.54 16.46
CA ALA A 15 -7.15 -35.62 16.36
C ALA A 15 -6.63 -35.08 15.01
N GLU A 16 -5.57 -34.28 15.06
CA GLU A 16 -4.98 -33.61 13.89
C GLU A 16 -3.66 -34.29 13.45
N TYR A 17 -3.47 -34.41 12.14
CA TYR A 17 -2.32 -35.07 11.53
C TYR A 17 -1.80 -34.27 10.33
N SER A 18 -0.49 -34.31 10.10
CA SER A 18 0.16 -33.63 8.96
C SER A 18 0.20 -34.45 7.67
N LYS A 19 -0.15 -35.73 7.75
CA LYS A 19 -0.19 -36.68 6.63
C LYS A 19 -1.40 -37.59 6.76
N TRP A 20 -1.94 -38.04 5.64
CA TRP A 20 -3.04 -39.00 5.64
C TRP A 20 -2.54 -40.37 6.12
N ALA A 21 -3.38 -41.03 6.90
CA ALA A 21 -3.25 -42.43 7.28
C ALA A 21 -4.64 -43.06 7.27
N GLY A 22 -4.76 -44.32 6.84
CA GLY A 22 -6.06 -45.00 6.80
C GLY A 22 -6.71 -45.19 8.18
N GLN A 23 -5.94 -45.11 9.25
CA GLN A 23 -6.39 -45.29 10.64
C GLN A 23 -5.97 -44.10 11.51
N CYS A 24 -6.90 -43.63 12.36
CA CYS A 24 -6.60 -42.66 13.41
C CYS A 24 -5.83 -43.35 14.55
N THR A 25 -4.68 -42.81 14.95
CA THR A 25 -3.84 -43.38 16.02
C THR A 25 -4.34 -43.09 17.42
N GLU A 26 -5.29 -42.15 17.58
CA GLU A 26 -5.89 -41.78 18.87
C GLU A 26 -7.11 -42.65 19.19
N CYS A 27 -8.09 -42.72 18.29
CA CYS A 27 -9.33 -43.49 18.52
C CYS A 27 -9.36 -44.88 17.83
N GLY A 28 -8.37 -45.20 16.99
CA GLY A 28 -8.29 -46.48 16.28
C GLY A 28 -9.28 -46.65 15.12
N ALA A 29 -10.15 -45.67 14.86
CA ALA A 29 -11.12 -45.71 13.78
C ALA A 29 -10.46 -45.60 12.39
N TRP A 30 -11.05 -46.28 11.42
CA TRP A 30 -10.57 -46.35 10.04
C TRP A 30 -11.37 -45.42 9.13
N ASN A 31 -10.72 -44.82 8.13
CA ASN A 31 -11.32 -43.94 7.12
C ASN A 31 -12.06 -42.70 7.67
N VAL A 32 -11.68 -42.25 8.87
CA VAL A 32 -12.28 -41.08 9.55
C VAL A 32 -11.44 -39.80 9.43
N LEU A 33 -10.27 -39.86 8.78
CA LEU A 33 -9.41 -38.68 8.59
C LEU A 33 -9.86 -37.87 7.37
N ALA A 34 -10.43 -36.68 7.62
CA ALA A 34 -10.83 -35.73 6.59
C ALA A 34 -9.72 -34.71 6.31
N GLU A 35 -9.51 -34.36 5.03
CA GLU A 35 -8.55 -33.33 4.63
C GLU A 35 -9.11 -31.93 4.93
N VAL A 36 -8.36 -31.13 5.69
CA VAL A 36 -8.65 -29.73 5.98
C VAL A 36 -7.54 -28.87 5.41
N ARG A 37 -7.92 -27.96 4.51
CA ARG A 37 -7.02 -26.95 3.98
C ARG A 37 -6.87 -25.84 5.02
N LEU A 38 -5.69 -25.74 5.63
CA LEU A 38 -5.40 -24.63 6.53
C LEU A 38 -5.20 -23.38 5.68
N GLU A 39 -6.19 -22.50 5.68
CA GLU A 39 -5.99 -21.13 5.25
C GLU A 39 -4.97 -20.49 6.18
N LYS A 40 -3.96 -19.83 5.61
CA LYS A 40 -3.10 -19.00 6.45
C LYS A 40 -4.01 -17.96 7.10
N PRO A 41 -3.93 -17.72 8.42
CA PRO A 41 -4.48 -16.48 8.96
C PRO A 41 -3.92 -15.37 8.09
N ASN A 42 -4.76 -14.44 7.69
CA ASN A 42 -4.39 -13.29 6.88
C ASN A 42 -3.44 -12.45 7.76
N SER A 43 -2.19 -12.89 7.91
CA SER A 43 -1.10 -12.09 8.45
C SER A 43 -1.01 -10.98 7.43
N GLY A 44 -1.65 -9.84 7.76
CA GLY A 44 -1.91 -8.75 6.84
C GLY A 44 -0.70 -8.62 5.95
N SER A 45 -0.86 -8.96 4.67
CA SER A 45 0.25 -8.88 3.75
C SER A 45 0.76 -7.46 3.93
N PHE A 46 2.04 -7.28 4.19
CA PHE A 46 2.65 -5.97 4.06
C PHE A 46 2.50 -5.59 2.58
N GLN A 47 1.31 -5.06 2.26
CA GLN A 47 1.06 -4.29 1.08
C GLN A 47 2.06 -3.17 1.22
N GLY A 48 3.06 -3.16 0.35
CA GLY A 48 4.04 -2.10 0.33
C GLY A 48 3.35 -0.75 0.31
N TYR A 49 4.13 0.31 0.52
CA TYR A 49 3.69 1.70 0.45
C TYR A 49 3.26 2.13 -0.97
N ALA A 50 2.66 1.24 -1.76
CA ALA A 50 1.72 1.66 -2.78
C ALA A 50 0.42 1.94 -2.02
N GLY A 51 0.19 3.21 -1.69
CA GLY A 51 -1.08 3.65 -1.13
C GLY A 51 -2.23 3.04 -1.92
N LYS A 52 -3.39 2.81 -1.27
CA LYS A 52 -4.61 2.40 -1.96
C LYS A 52 -4.72 3.21 -3.25
N ALA A 53 -4.59 2.56 -4.41
CA ALA A 53 -5.03 3.17 -5.65
C ALA A 53 -6.43 3.68 -5.35
N GLY A 54 -6.66 4.98 -5.57
CA GLY A 54 -7.95 5.60 -5.28
C GLY A 54 -9.10 4.78 -5.84
N GLU A 55 -10.32 5.00 -5.33
CA GLU A 55 -11.52 4.36 -5.87
C GLU A 55 -11.46 4.29 -7.39
N ALA A 56 -11.68 3.10 -7.94
CA ALA A 56 -11.60 2.87 -9.37
C ALA A 56 -12.54 3.86 -10.07
N VAL A 57 -11.97 4.85 -10.74
CA VAL A 57 -12.75 5.86 -11.46
C VAL A 57 -13.47 5.15 -12.60
N PRO A 58 -14.81 5.25 -12.71
CA PRO A 58 -15.55 4.61 -13.78
C PRO A 58 -15.14 5.19 -15.14
N VAL A 59 -15.29 4.40 -16.20
CA VAL A 59 -15.09 4.89 -17.58
C VAL A 59 -16.19 5.92 -17.90
N LEU A 60 -15.78 7.14 -18.22
CA LEU A 60 -16.67 8.24 -18.57
C LEU A 60 -16.47 8.65 -20.03
N VAL A 61 -17.55 9.11 -20.67
CA VAL A 61 -17.46 9.84 -21.94
C VAL A 61 -16.87 11.23 -21.69
N LEU A 62 -16.11 11.77 -22.66
CA LEU A 62 -15.41 13.05 -22.48
C LEU A 62 -16.36 14.21 -22.06
N ALA A 63 -17.59 14.23 -22.60
CA ALA A 63 -18.59 15.24 -22.27
C ALA A 63 -19.09 15.19 -20.80
N ALA A 64 -18.86 14.06 -20.11
CA ALA A 64 -19.21 13.89 -18.71
C ALA A 64 -18.04 14.19 -17.75
N VAL A 65 -16.85 14.55 -18.26
CA VAL A 65 -15.70 14.92 -17.44
C VAL A 65 -15.89 16.35 -16.92
N SER A 66 -16.01 16.51 -15.60
CA SER A 66 -16.02 17.82 -14.97
C SER A 66 -14.60 18.38 -14.85
N ALA A 67 -14.39 19.61 -15.30
CA ALA A 67 -13.18 20.37 -14.98
C ALA A 67 -13.33 20.95 -13.56
N ALA A 68 -13.05 20.15 -12.54
CA ALA A 68 -12.95 20.63 -11.18
C ALA A 68 -11.54 21.20 -10.94
N GLU A 69 -11.45 22.39 -10.37
CA GLU A 69 -10.19 22.91 -9.87
C GLU A 69 -9.87 22.24 -8.53
N GLU A 70 -8.72 21.58 -8.47
CA GLU A 70 -8.19 21.04 -7.22
C GLU A 70 -7.60 22.16 -6.36
N VAL A 71 -7.82 22.06 -5.04
CA VAL A 71 -7.23 23.02 -4.09
C VAL A 71 -5.73 22.83 -4.05
N ARG A 72 -4.99 23.87 -4.44
CA ARG A 72 -3.52 23.90 -4.44
C ARG A 72 -2.97 24.54 -3.18
N LEU A 73 -1.86 24.00 -2.70
CA LEU A 73 -1.07 24.52 -1.59
C LEU A 73 0.08 25.35 -2.16
N SER A 74 0.16 26.62 -1.76
CA SER A 74 1.24 27.52 -2.18
C SER A 74 2.58 27.05 -1.61
N THR A 75 3.62 27.06 -2.44
CA THR A 75 5.00 26.80 -1.99
C THR A 75 5.66 28.06 -1.40
N HIS A 76 4.98 29.21 -1.48
CA HIS A 76 5.51 30.55 -1.18
C HIS A 76 6.74 30.93 -2.01
N ASN A 77 7.00 30.20 -3.08
CA ASN A 77 7.97 30.54 -4.12
C ASN A 77 7.21 30.73 -5.43
N GLY A 78 7.04 31.99 -5.85
CA GLY A 78 6.19 32.31 -6.99
C GLY A 78 6.62 31.65 -8.31
N GLU A 79 7.93 31.47 -8.54
CA GLU A 79 8.41 30.78 -9.74
C GLU A 79 8.15 29.27 -9.68
N LEU A 80 8.30 28.66 -8.50
CA LEU A 80 7.95 27.25 -8.32
C LEU A 80 6.44 27.03 -8.44
N ASP A 81 5.62 27.88 -7.83
CA ASP A 81 4.16 27.81 -7.96
C ASP A 81 3.75 27.95 -9.42
N ARG A 82 4.37 28.87 -10.17
CA ARG A 82 4.14 29.02 -11.62
C ARG A 82 4.45 27.75 -12.39
N VAL A 83 5.58 27.10 -12.11
CA VAL A 83 5.96 25.81 -12.76
C VAL A 83 4.99 24.70 -12.38
N LEU A 84 4.50 24.68 -11.14
CA LEU A 84 3.53 23.70 -10.66
C LEU A 84 2.08 23.97 -11.10
N GLY A 85 1.80 25.11 -11.74
CA GLY A 85 0.46 25.51 -12.16
C GLY A 85 -0.39 26.10 -11.03
N GLY A 86 0.23 26.87 -10.14
CA GLY A 86 -0.40 27.55 -9.00
C GLY A 86 -0.09 26.92 -7.63
N GLY A 87 0.82 25.95 -7.56
CA GLY A 87 1.23 25.27 -6.32
C GLY A 87 0.98 23.77 -6.30
N LEU A 88 1.22 23.15 -5.14
CA LEU A 88 1.19 21.70 -4.91
C LEU A 88 -0.25 21.17 -4.82
N VAL A 89 -0.55 20.09 -5.54
CA VAL A 89 -1.85 19.40 -5.47
C VAL A 89 -1.81 18.34 -4.37
N LYS A 90 -2.87 18.24 -3.56
CA LYS A 90 -2.97 17.21 -2.51
C LYS A 90 -2.98 15.81 -3.12
N GLY A 91 -2.24 14.88 -2.53
CA GLY A 91 -2.13 13.50 -3.02
C GLY A 91 -1.31 13.33 -4.29
N SER A 92 -0.62 14.39 -4.75
CA SER A 92 0.28 14.31 -5.90
C SER A 92 1.72 13.96 -5.48
N VAL A 93 2.52 13.53 -6.45
CA VAL A 93 3.96 13.31 -6.30
C VAL A 93 4.67 14.18 -7.33
N VAL A 94 5.63 14.98 -6.86
CA VAL A 94 6.45 15.87 -7.72
C VAL A 94 7.89 15.38 -7.69
N LEU A 95 8.46 15.13 -8.87
CA LEU A 95 9.86 14.75 -9.04
C LEU A 95 10.70 15.98 -9.42
N ILE A 96 11.73 16.29 -8.63
CA ILE A 96 12.69 17.36 -8.93
C ILE A 96 13.99 16.74 -9.46
N GLY A 97 14.22 16.89 -10.76
CA GLY A 97 15.44 16.46 -11.45
C GLY A 97 16.46 17.59 -11.60
N GLY A 98 17.74 17.23 -11.71
CA GLY A 98 18.82 18.18 -11.97
C GLY A 98 20.19 17.62 -11.61
N GLU A 99 21.25 18.24 -12.12
CA GLU A 99 22.64 17.83 -11.86
C GLU A 99 22.99 17.87 -10.36
N PRO A 100 23.95 17.05 -9.88
CA PRO A 100 24.48 17.18 -8.52
C PRO A 100 25.00 18.60 -8.27
N GLY A 101 24.69 19.18 -7.11
CA GLY A 101 25.16 20.52 -6.74
C GLY A 101 24.33 21.70 -7.29
N ILE A 102 23.32 21.47 -8.15
CA ILE A 102 22.47 22.55 -8.70
C ILE A 102 21.53 23.22 -7.67
N GLY A 103 21.53 22.74 -6.42
CA GLY A 103 20.73 23.33 -5.33
C GLY A 103 19.35 22.71 -5.11
N LYS A 104 19.08 21.48 -5.57
CA LYS A 104 17.79 20.79 -5.36
C LYS A 104 17.40 20.71 -3.88
N SER A 105 18.31 20.24 -3.03
CA SER A 105 18.08 20.10 -1.58
C SER A 105 17.89 21.47 -0.93
N THR A 106 18.63 22.49 -1.38
CA THR A 106 18.47 23.88 -0.91
C THR A 106 17.08 24.42 -1.24
N LEU A 107 16.62 24.27 -2.49
CA LEU A 107 15.28 24.69 -2.91
C LEU A 107 14.20 23.96 -2.11
N LEU A 108 14.32 22.64 -1.96
CA LEU A 108 13.38 21.82 -1.19
C LEU A 108 13.30 22.26 0.27
N LEU A 109 14.43 22.50 0.92
CA LEU A 109 14.44 22.95 2.32
C LEU A 109 13.85 24.35 2.49
N GLN A 110 14.10 25.27 1.55
CA GLN A 110 13.49 26.60 1.58
C GLN A 110 11.98 26.54 1.44
N VAL A 111 11.49 25.77 0.46
CA VAL A 111 10.05 25.58 0.24
C VAL A 111 9.41 24.89 1.44
N LEU A 112 10.04 23.85 1.97
CA LEU A 112 9.53 23.11 3.12
C LEU A 112 9.46 24.00 4.36
N ALA A 113 10.47 24.84 4.61
CA ALA A 113 10.47 25.78 5.73
C ALA A 113 9.31 26.78 5.63
N SER A 114 9.00 27.28 4.44
CA SER A 114 7.84 28.15 4.22
C SER A 114 6.52 27.43 4.46
N ILE A 115 6.36 26.23 3.89
CA ILE A 115 5.14 25.42 4.06
C ILE A 115 4.95 25.01 5.52
N ALA A 116 6.05 24.71 6.24
CA ALA A 116 6.04 24.29 7.63
C ALA A 116 5.48 25.34 8.60
N ALA A 117 5.43 26.62 8.19
CA ALA A 117 4.81 27.68 8.97
C ALA A 117 3.29 27.52 9.11
N GLU A 118 2.64 26.87 8.12
CA GLU A 118 1.18 26.74 8.04
C GLU A 118 0.71 25.28 8.06
N HIS A 119 1.59 24.34 7.71
CA HIS A 119 1.27 22.93 7.54
C HIS A 119 2.31 22.01 8.18
N SER A 120 1.89 20.83 8.62
CA SER A 120 2.85 19.80 9.06
C SER A 120 3.65 19.30 7.87
N ALA A 121 4.98 19.32 8.00
CA ALA A 121 5.91 18.95 6.95
C ALA A 121 7.00 18.01 7.49
N ILE A 122 7.45 17.07 6.67
CA ILE A 122 8.50 16.10 7.04
C ILE A 122 9.56 16.12 5.93
N TYR A 123 10.82 16.32 6.33
CA TYR A 123 11.97 16.11 5.45
C TYR A 123 12.58 14.74 5.77
N VAL A 124 12.60 13.84 4.78
CA VAL A 124 13.22 12.51 4.90
C VAL A 124 14.46 12.49 4.02
N THR A 125 15.63 12.23 4.61
CA THR A 125 16.89 12.09 3.87
C THR A 125 17.61 10.81 4.27
N GLY A 126 18.18 10.14 3.27
CA GLY A 126 19.17 9.08 3.46
C GLY A 126 20.51 9.41 2.79
N GLU A 127 20.62 10.61 2.19
CA GLU A 127 21.93 11.22 1.88
C GLU A 127 22.67 11.57 3.17
#